data_AF-A0A349HBY2-F1
#
_entry.id   AF-A0A349HBY2-F1
#
_cell.length_a   1.000
_cell.length_b   1.000
_cell.length_c   1.000
_cell.angle_alpha   90.00
_cell.angle_beta   90.00
_cell.angle_gamma   90.00
#
_symmetry.space_group_name_H-M   'P 1'
#
loop_
_entity.id
_entity.type
_entity.pdbx_description
1 polymer ?
#
loop_
_entity_poly.entity_id
_entity_poly.type
_entity_poly.pdbx_seq_one_letter_code
_entity_poly.pdbx_strand_id
1 'polypeptide(L)' 'MSTFLVTFGQRYRTEAHPTFGEFSSLPDGWVEVDALTHSEARDKVNSAIGATYSMIYTAENFSPELFPSGCLGKI' A
#
# COMPACT_ATOMS: atom_id res chain seq x y z
N MET A 1 7.26 -13.88 -11.39
CA MET A 1 7.15 -12.55 -10.78
C MET A 1 5.73 -12.40 -10.28
N SER A 2 5.57 -11.81 -9.10
CA SER A 2 4.26 -11.60 -8.47
C SER A 2 4.00 -10.11 -8.32
N THR A 3 2.75 -9.70 -8.45
CA THR A 3 2.35 -8.31 -8.20
C THR A 3 1.92 -8.16 -6.75
N PHE A 4 2.58 -7.24 -6.05
CA PHE A 4 2.24 -6.83 -4.70
C PHE A 4 1.55 -5.48 -4.73
N LEU A 5 0.62 -5.28 -3.79
CA LEU A 5 -0.22 -4.08 -3.73
C LEU A 5 0.10 -3.36 -2.44
N VAL A 6 0.50 -2.10 -2.54
CA VAL A 6 1.09 -1.35 -1.41
C VAL A 6 0.28 -0.10 -1.14
N THR A 7 -0.18 0.03 0.10
CA THR A 7 -0.93 1.19 0.56
C THR A 7 -0.01 2.15 1.32
N PHE A 8 -0.33 3.44 1.33
CA PHE A 8 0.46 4.46 2.02
C PHE A 8 -0.20 4.93 3.32
N GLY A 9 0.64 5.33 4.27
CA GLY A 9 0.25 6.09 5.45
C GLY A 9 -0.50 5.30 6.54
N GLN A 10 -0.41 3.98 6.57
CA GLN A 10 -1.03 3.17 7.64
C GLN A 10 -0.11 2.02 8.06
N ARG A 11 0.11 1.85 9.37
CA ARG A 11 0.79 0.67 9.93
C ARG A 11 -0.21 -0.47 10.11
N TYR A 12 -1.46 -0.13 10.45
CA TYR A 12 -2.58 -1.06 10.54
C TYR A 12 -3.81 -0.50 9.81
N ARG A 13 -4.61 -1.41 9.23
CA ARG A 13 -5.84 -1.07 8.48
C ARG A 13 -6.86 -0.25 9.27
N THR A 14 -6.80 -0.26 10.60
CA THR A 14 -7.73 0.46 11.47
C THR A 14 -7.18 1.80 11.95
N GLU A 15 -5.95 2.17 11.59
CA GLU A 15 -5.37 3.46 11.97
C GLU A 15 -5.85 4.58 11.06
N ALA A 16 -6.08 5.75 11.65
CA ALA A 16 -6.35 6.97 10.89
C ALA A 16 -5.13 7.37 10.06
N HIS A 17 -5.34 7.72 8.79
CA HIS A 17 -4.26 8.20 7.94
C HIS A 17 -3.72 9.54 8.49
N PRO A 18 -2.38 9.68 8.69
CA PRO A 18 -1.79 10.84 9.36
C PRO A 18 -2.01 12.16 8.63
N THR A 19 -2.32 12.12 7.32
CA THR A 19 -2.58 13.30 6.48
C THR A 19 -4.05 13.69 6.40
N PHE A 20 -5.00 12.78 6.63
CA PHE A 20 -6.44 13.00 6.38
C PHE A 20 -7.32 13.06 7.65
N GLY A 21 -6.69 13.00 8.84
CA GLY A 21 -7.41 13.15 10.12
C GLY A 21 -8.32 11.96 10.44
N GLU A 22 -9.34 12.20 11.28
CA GLU A 22 -10.25 11.18 11.83
C GLU A 22 -11.15 10.48 10.78
N PHE A 23 -11.10 10.91 9.50
CA PHE A 23 -12.04 10.48 8.45
C PHE A 23 -11.49 9.49 7.42
N SER A 24 -10.27 8.98 7.54
CA SER A 24 -9.88 7.82 6.72
C SER A 24 -9.19 6.72 7.52
N SER A 25 -10.03 5.78 7.98
CA SER A 25 -9.61 4.43 8.34
C SER A 25 -9.26 3.58 7.11
N LEU A 26 -9.16 4.18 5.92
CA LEU A 26 -8.87 3.51 4.67
C LEU A 26 -7.78 4.28 3.93
N PRO A 27 -6.74 3.62 3.39
CA PRO A 27 -5.80 4.24 2.49
C PRO A 27 -6.52 4.74 1.23
N ASP A 28 -6.12 5.89 0.71
CA ASP A 28 -6.78 6.49 -0.45
C ASP A 28 -6.68 5.61 -1.70
N GLY A 29 -5.57 4.90 -1.86
CA GLY A 29 -5.26 4.08 -3.03
C GLY A 29 -4.12 3.11 -2.77
N TRP A 30 -3.66 2.46 -3.83
CA TRP A 30 -2.52 1.53 -3.77
C TRP A 30 -1.58 1.75 -4.94
N VAL A 31 -0.34 1.27 -4.80
CA VAL A 31 0.58 1.09 -5.93
C VAL A 31 0.86 -0.38 -6.16
N GLU A 32 1.07 -0.73 -7.42
CA GLU A 32 1.51 -2.05 -7.82
C GLU A 32 3.03 -2.12 -7.80
N VAL A 33 3.57 -3.21 -7.25
CA VAL A 33 5.00 -3.46 -7.19
C VAL A 33 5.27 -4.86 -7.73
N ASP A 34 6.05 -4.95 -8.80
CA ASP A 34 6.51 -6.24 -9.31
C ASP A 34 7.69 -6.72 -8.48
N ALA A 35 7.53 -7.84 -7.76
CA ALA A 35 8.59 -8.43 -6.96
C ALA A 35 8.51 -9.96 -6.92
N LEU A 36 9.60 -10.62 -6.55
CA LEU A 36 9.62 -12.06 -6.33
C LEU A 36 9.19 -12.43 -4.91
N THR A 37 9.41 -11.53 -3.95
CA THR A 37 9.11 -11.77 -2.53
C THR A 37 8.52 -10.53 -1.85
N HIS A 38 7.86 -10.74 -0.71
CA HIS A 38 7.34 -9.65 0.13
C HIS A 38 8.44 -8.72 0.63
N SER A 39 9.61 -9.27 0.96
CA SER A 39 10.78 -8.49 1.37
C SER A 39 11.26 -7.58 0.24
N GLU A 40 11.39 -8.13 -0.97
CA GLU A 40 11.81 -7.34 -2.13
C GLU A 40 10.79 -6.24 -2.47
N ALA A 41 9.49 -6.52 -2.38
CA ALA A 41 8.46 -5.51 -2.55
C ALA A 41 8.61 -4.37 -1.52
N ARG A 42 8.89 -4.71 -0.25
CA ARG A 42 9.14 -3.72 0.80
C ARG A 42 10.38 -2.87 0.53
N ASP A 43 11.47 -3.50 0.10
CA ASP A 43 12.72 -2.80 -0.20
C ASP A 43 12.55 -1.83 -1.38
N LYS A 44 11.80 -2.23 -2.42
CA LYS A 44 11.45 -1.37 -3.57
C LYS A 44 10.64 -0.15 -3.15
N VAL A 45 9.60 -0.36 -2.33
CA VAL A 45 8.76 0.74 -1.80
C VAL A 45 9.60 1.68 -0.95
N ASN A 46 10.38 1.15 -0.01
CA ASN A 46 11.23 1.95 0.88
C ASN A 46 12.25 2.78 0.10
N SER A 47 12.78 2.25 -1.00
CA SER A 47 13.70 2.97 -1.89
C SER A 47 13.01 4.10 -2.66
N ALA A 48 11.77 3.88 -3.12
CA ALA A 48 11.04 4.84 -3.94
C ALA A 48 10.43 5.99 -3.13
N ILE A 49 9.86 5.70 -1.96
CA ILE A 49 9.05 6.67 -1.19
C ILE A 49 9.50 6.82 0.26
N GLY A 50 10.65 6.25 0.64
CA GLY A 50 11.17 6.25 2.01
C GLY A 50 10.53 5.21 2.91
N ALA A 51 11.09 5.05 4.11
CA ALA A 51 10.58 4.14 5.15
C ALA A 51 9.28 4.68 5.76
N THR A 52 8.21 4.65 4.98
CA THR A 52 6.88 5.13 5.38
C THR A 52 6.04 3.94 5.82
N TYR A 53 5.08 4.18 6.72
CA TYR A 53 4.13 3.16 7.15
C TYR A 53 3.27 2.69 5.96
N SER A 54 3.61 1.52 5.41
CA SER A 54 2.92 0.92 4.26
C SER A 54 2.54 -0.52 4.52
N MET A 55 1.30 -0.88 4.20
CA MET A 55 0.85 -2.27 4.22
C MET A 55 1.03 -2.89 2.84
N ILE A 56 1.56 -4.11 2.79
CA ILE A 56 1.87 -4.82 1.54
C ILE A 56 1.00 -6.07 1.48
N TYR A 57 0.17 -6.15 0.44
CA TYR A 57 -0.77 -7.22 0.17
C TYR A 57 -0.30 -8.07 -1.01
N THR A 58 -0.65 -9.35 -0.98
CA THR A 58 -0.72 -10.18 -2.20
C THR A 58 -2.04 -9.90 -2.92
N ALA A 59 -2.08 -10.14 -4.23
CA ALA A 59 -3.31 -9.98 -5.02
C ALA A 59 -4.52 -10.75 -4.45
N GLU A 60 -4.28 -11.93 -3.87
CA GLU A 60 -5.32 -12.77 -3.27
C GLU A 60 -5.94 -12.18 -2.00
N ASN A 61 -5.20 -11.34 -1.27
CA ASN A 61 -5.64 -10.75 -0.01
C ASN A 61 -5.97 -9.26 -0.14
N PHE A 62 -6.11 -8.77 -1.38
CA PHE A 62 -6.37 -7.37 -1.66
C PHE A 62 -7.79 -7.17 -2.19
N SER A 63 -8.49 -6.21 -1.58
CA SER A 63 -9.87 -5.83 -1.91
C SER A 63 -9.86 -4.41 -2.48
N PRO A 64 -9.70 -4.23 -3.80
CA PRO A 64 -9.59 -2.91 -4.44
C PRO A 64 -10.78 -1.98 -4.15
N GLU A 65 -11.96 -2.55 -3.92
CA GLU A 65 -13.20 -1.85 -3.55
C GLU A 65 -13.11 -1.03 -2.26
N LEU A 66 -12.09 -1.28 -1.43
CA LEU A 66 -11.85 -0.55 -0.18
C LEU A 66 -11.01 0.72 -0.37
N PHE A 67 -10.53 0.98 -1.60
CA PHE A 67 -9.56 2.03 -1.90
C PHE A 67 -10.11 2.97 -2.98
N PRO A 68 -10.73 4.09 -2.60
CA PRO A 68 -11.55 4.91 -3.51
C PRO A 68 -10.78 5.58 -4.65
N SER A 69 -9.48 5.84 -4.49
CA SER A 69 -8.62 6.43 -5.52
C SER A 69 -8.05 5.39 -6.49
N GLY A 70 -8.28 4.10 -6.25
CA GLY A 70 -7.81 3.05 -7.15
C GLY A 70 -6.28 2.85 -7.13
N CYS A 71 -5.78 2.31 -8.24
CA CYS A 71 -4.35 2.17 -8.48
C CYS A 71 -3.74 3.54 -8.82
N LEU A 72 -2.83 4.02 -7.97
CA LEU A 72 -2.17 5.31 -8.10
C LEU A 72 -0.95 5.26 -9.02
N GLY A 73 -0.47 4.05 -9.34
CA GLY A 73 0.69 3.85 -10.20
C GLY A 73 1.39 2.52 -9.95
N LYS A 74 2.48 2.32 -10.68
CA LYS A 74 3.29 1.12 -10.63
C LYS A 74 4.76 1.47 -10.39
N ILE A 75 5.41 0.69 -9.54
CA ILE A 75 6.83 0.80 -9.16
C ILE A 75 7.58 -0.46 -9.60
#